data_AF-A0A4Q4C059-F1
#
_entry.id   AF-A0A4Q4C059-F1
#
_cell.length_a   1.000
_cell.length_b   1.000
_cell.length_c   1.000
_cell.angle_alpha   90.00
_cell.angle_beta   90.00
_cell.angle_gamma   90.00
#
_symmetry.space_group_name_H-M   'P 1'
#
loop_
_entity.id
_entity.type
_entity.pdbx_description
1 polymer ?
#
loop_
_entity_poly.entity_id
_entity_poly.type
_entity_poly.pdbx_seq_one_letter_code
_entity_poly.pdbx_strand_id
1 'polypeptide(L)'
;MDNDTGLPTLWDTMAPMVQVSRASKTTQQANRIFASSLAGCCDPSNALDLDKKPFDLHMLPPLPPHLRIYMFTMTTHPSERQAGAYRIQIILPKKNRHFDTTDGPFIILAGFDPDLGIFALWDAEAHDVGKGIPHSKGVQVKEDTLLTALSEGVARQQRTLRDAGESETVVASRPDTLSEALELRWQLSIERLTS
;
A
#
# COMPACT_ATOMS: atom_id res chain seq x y z
N MET A 1 21.59 -22.88 45.36
CA MET A 1 22.61 -23.09 44.32
C MET A 1 21.82 -23.34 43.06
N ASP A 2 21.40 -22.24 42.43
CA ASP A 2 20.54 -22.27 41.26
C ASP A 2 21.43 -21.94 40.08
N ASN A 3 21.54 -22.88 39.14
CA ASN A 3 22.11 -22.59 37.83
C ASN A 3 21.34 -23.44 36.81
N ASP A 4 20.17 -22.95 36.47
CA ASP A 4 19.35 -23.43 35.37
C ASP A 4 19.87 -22.76 34.08
N THR A 5 20.88 -23.37 33.45
CA THR A 5 21.35 -23.00 32.11
C THR A 5 20.44 -23.62 31.07
N GLY A 6 19.28 -22.99 30.85
CA GLY A 6 18.46 -23.22 29.68
C GLY A 6 19.17 -22.70 28.43
N LEU A 7 19.73 -23.60 27.64
CA LEU A 7 20.20 -23.30 26.29
C LEU A 7 18.98 -22.92 25.42
N PRO A 8 19.01 -21.82 24.65
CA PRO A 8 17.93 -21.49 23.74
C PRO A 8 17.86 -22.55 22.63
N THR A 9 16.70 -23.17 22.47
CA THR A 9 16.44 -24.09 21.37
C THR A 9 16.51 -23.36 20.04
N LEU A 10 17.09 -24.02 19.04
CA LEU A 10 17.39 -23.55 17.67
C LEU A 10 16.17 -23.11 16.83
N TRP A 11 15.00 -22.94 17.46
CA TRP A 11 13.73 -22.57 16.85
C TRP A 11 13.27 -21.14 17.20
N ASP A 12 13.96 -20.44 18.11
CA ASP A 12 13.62 -19.06 18.51
C ASP A 12 14.07 -17.96 17.53
N THR A 13 14.66 -18.31 16.38
CA THR A 13 15.25 -17.34 15.43
C THR A 13 14.52 -17.29 14.09
N MET A 14 13.20 -17.36 14.08
CA MET A 14 12.39 -17.02 12.89
C MET A 14 11.09 -16.33 13.27
N ALA A 15 11.16 -15.29 14.10
CA ALA A 15 10.11 -14.28 14.10
C ALA A 15 10.40 -13.32 12.94
N PRO A 16 9.64 -13.35 11.84
CA PRO A 16 9.64 -12.23 10.93
C PRO A 16 9.04 -11.04 11.69
N MET A 17 9.92 -10.14 12.16
CA MET A 17 9.50 -8.87 12.73
C MET A 17 8.88 -8.05 11.60
N VAL A 18 7.56 -8.14 11.45
CA VAL A 18 6.80 -7.09 10.80
C VAL A 18 7.18 -5.80 11.51
N GLN A 19 7.92 -4.91 10.84
CA GLN A 19 8.29 -3.63 11.42
C GLN A 19 7.08 -2.70 11.38
N VAL A 20 6.18 -2.94 12.32
CA VAL A 20 5.00 -2.15 12.54
C VAL A 20 5.37 -0.89 13.30
N SER A 21 4.98 0.26 12.76
CA SER A 21 5.04 1.54 13.47
C SER A 21 3.64 2.07 13.73
N ARG A 22 3.48 2.88 14.78
CA ARG A 22 2.23 3.60 15.02
C ARG A 22 2.01 4.62 13.90
N ALA A 23 0.87 4.54 13.24
CA ALA A 23 0.47 5.47 12.19
C ALA A 23 0.23 6.87 12.77
N SER A 24 0.49 7.92 11.98
CA SER A 24 0.10 9.29 12.30
C SER A 24 -1.43 9.42 12.36
N LYS A 25 -1.98 10.43 13.06
CA LYS A 25 -3.45 10.61 13.12
C LYS A 25 -4.12 10.70 11.74
N THR A 26 -3.48 11.40 10.79
CA THR A 26 -3.97 11.50 9.41
C THR A 26 -3.96 10.14 8.72
N THR A 27 -2.89 9.36 8.90
CA THR A 27 -2.79 8.00 8.35
C THR A 27 -3.81 7.05 8.99
N GLN A 28 -4.04 7.14 10.30
CA GLN A 28 -5.07 6.35 10.98
C GLN A 28 -6.46 6.65 10.43
N GLN A 29 -6.76 7.93 10.17
CA GLN A 29 -8.03 8.32 9.56
C GLN A 29 -8.16 7.73 8.15
N ALA A 30 -7.11 7.79 7.33
CA ALA A 30 -7.09 7.17 6.01
C ALA A 30 -7.29 5.65 6.09
N ASN A 31 -6.63 4.97 7.03
CA ASN A 31 -6.79 3.53 7.27
C ASN A 31 -8.24 3.18 7.62
N ARG A 32 -8.90 3.98 8.47
CA ARG A 32 -10.32 3.79 8.84
C ARG A 32 -11.26 3.99 7.66
N ILE A 33 -11.03 5.01 6.84
CA ILE A 33 -11.82 5.24 5.62
C ILE A 33 -11.64 4.07 4.66
N PHE A 34 -10.39 3.63 4.45
CA PHE A 34 -10.06 2.50 3.57
C PHE A 34 -10.74 1.21 4.04
N ALA A 35 -10.63 0.86 5.32
CA ALA A 35 -11.26 -0.35 5.87
C ALA A 35 -12.80 -0.27 5.84
N SER A 36 -13.38 0.89 6.18
CA SER A 36 -14.84 1.07 6.17
C SER A 36 -15.42 0.96 4.76
N SER A 37 -14.67 1.41 3.76
CA SER A 37 -15.03 1.29 2.33
C SER A 37 -15.09 -0.16 1.84
N LEU A 38 -14.47 -1.08 2.59
CA LEU A 38 -14.37 -2.49 2.26
C LEU A 38 -15.14 -3.39 3.23
N ALA A 39 -15.95 -2.82 4.13
CA ALA A 39 -16.64 -3.58 5.17
C ALA A 39 -17.50 -4.73 4.62
N GLY A 40 -18.10 -4.57 3.43
CA GLY A 40 -18.88 -5.62 2.76
C GLY A 40 -18.03 -6.72 2.10
N CYS A 41 -16.72 -6.53 1.99
CA CYS A 41 -15.77 -7.45 1.37
C CYS A 41 -14.75 -8.02 2.35
N CYS A 42 -14.77 -7.60 3.62
CA CYS A 42 -13.85 -8.06 4.67
C CYS A 42 -14.47 -9.17 5.51
N ASP A 43 -13.61 -10.02 6.08
CA ASP A 43 -14.03 -10.97 7.11
C ASP A 43 -14.49 -10.22 8.38
N PRO A 44 -15.75 -10.38 8.83
CA PRO A 44 -16.28 -9.68 10.00
C PRO A 44 -15.63 -10.10 11.32
N SER A 45 -14.91 -11.22 11.37
CA SER A 45 -14.15 -11.66 12.54
C SER A 45 -12.82 -10.94 12.70
N ASN A 46 -12.43 -10.10 11.74
CA ASN A 46 -11.12 -9.48 11.71
C ASN A 46 -10.99 -8.37 12.77
N ALA A 47 -10.07 -8.55 13.73
CA ALA A 47 -9.66 -7.49 14.63
C ALA A 47 -8.76 -6.51 13.87
N LEU A 48 -9.34 -5.41 13.40
CA LEU A 48 -8.65 -4.42 12.59
C LEU A 48 -7.75 -3.51 13.44
N ASP A 49 -6.45 -3.75 13.43
CA ASP A 49 -5.47 -2.83 14.03
C ASP A 49 -5.09 -1.71 13.03
N LEU A 50 -6.01 -0.77 12.87
CA LEU A 50 -5.91 0.35 11.92
C LEU A 50 -4.99 1.47 12.40
N ASP A 51 -4.43 1.34 13.61
CA ASP A 51 -3.52 2.33 14.18
C ASP A 51 -2.05 2.09 13.77
N LYS A 52 -1.82 1.07 12.95
CA LYS A 52 -0.53 0.61 12.48
C LYS A 52 -0.20 1.05 11.05
N LYS A 53 1.09 1.03 10.74
CA LYS A 53 1.63 1.14 9.38
C LYS A 53 2.75 0.11 9.19
N PRO A 54 2.60 -0.87 8.27
CA PRO A 54 1.38 -1.17 7.50
C PRO A 54 0.24 -1.68 8.39
N PHE A 55 -0.98 -1.77 7.84
CA PHE A 55 -2.10 -2.49 8.47
C PHE A 55 -2.60 -3.58 7.52
N ASP A 56 -3.14 -4.65 8.09
CA ASP A 56 -3.57 -5.83 7.34
C ASP A 56 -5.11 -5.93 7.29
N LEU A 57 -5.64 -6.43 6.17
CA LEU A 57 -7.05 -6.76 5.98
C LEU A 57 -7.18 -8.19 5.46
N HIS A 58 -8.07 -8.96 6.07
CA HIS A 58 -8.51 -10.24 5.54
C HIS A 58 -9.78 -10.06 4.72
N MET A 59 -9.75 -10.55 3.48
CA MET A 59 -10.81 -10.32 2.49
C MET A 59 -11.56 -11.60 2.17
N LEU A 60 -12.83 -11.45 1.85
CA LEU A 60 -13.63 -12.49 1.22
C LEU A 60 -13.33 -12.56 -0.29
N PRO A 61 -13.52 -13.72 -0.94
CA PRO A 61 -13.52 -13.80 -2.38
C PRO A 61 -14.51 -12.79 -3.02
N PRO A 62 -14.19 -12.19 -4.18
CA PRO A 62 -13.13 -12.57 -5.10
C PRO A 62 -11.85 -11.74 -4.96
N LEU A 63 -11.56 -11.11 -3.81
CA LEU A 63 -10.33 -10.35 -3.56
C LEU A 63 -9.22 -11.24 -2.95
N PRO A 64 -7.93 -10.82 -2.96
CA PRO A 64 -6.87 -11.60 -2.33
C PRO A 64 -7.16 -11.75 -0.84
N PRO A 65 -7.06 -12.96 -0.27
CA PRO A 65 -7.52 -13.25 1.09
C PRO A 65 -6.76 -12.48 2.18
N HIS A 66 -5.56 -12.00 1.88
CA HIS A 66 -4.74 -11.21 2.78
C HIS A 66 -4.16 -10.01 2.04
N LEU A 67 -4.57 -8.81 2.44
CA LEU A 67 -4.02 -7.54 1.97
C LEU A 67 -3.13 -6.93 3.06
N ARG A 68 -1.94 -6.45 2.68
CA ARG A 68 -1.09 -5.62 3.53
C ARG A 68 -0.99 -4.22 2.95
N ILE A 69 -1.52 -3.23 3.66
CA ILE A 69 -1.71 -1.88 3.15
C ILE A 69 -0.64 -0.94 3.72
N TYR A 70 0.16 -0.39 2.82
CA TYR A 70 1.08 0.71 3.09
C TYR A 70 0.44 2.03 2.70
N MET A 71 -0.28 2.65 3.64
CA MET A 71 -0.99 3.91 3.43
C MET A 71 -0.08 5.13 3.65
N PHE A 72 -0.11 6.07 2.69
CA PHE A 72 0.59 7.36 2.75
C PHE A 72 -0.38 8.51 2.47
N THR A 73 -0.08 9.68 3.00
CA THR A 73 -0.82 10.90 2.63
C THR A 73 -0.28 11.43 1.33
N MET A 74 -1.17 11.72 0.37
CA MET A 74 -0.81 12.38 -0.87
C MET A 74 -0.52 13.86 -0.59
N THR A 75 0.45 14.40 -1.31
CA THR A 75 0.83 15.82 -1.21
C THR A 75 1.02 16.39 -2.61
N THR A 76 0.63 17.64 -2.79
CA THR A 76 1.07 18.49 -3.90
C THR A 76 2.18 19.39 -3.41
N HIS A 77 3.29 19.51 -4.13
CA HIS A 77 4.31 20.49 -3.77
C HIS A 77 4.17 21.74 -4.68
N PRO A 78 3.90 22.94 -4.13
CA PRO A 78 3.71 24.16 -4.93
C PRO A 78 4.90 24.52 -5.82
N SER A 79 6.10 24.00 -5.50
CA SER A 79 7.35 24.27 -6.23
C SER A 79 7.84 23.11 -7.10
N GLU A 80 7.07 22.03 -7.26
CA GLU A 80 7.46 20.93 -8.15
C GLU A 80 7.29 21.33 -9.63
N ARG A 81 8.28 20.99 -10.46
CA ARG A 81 8.34 21.38 -11.90
C ARG A 81 7.18 20.82 -12.75
N GLN A 82 6.45 19.84 -12.24
CA GLN A 82 5.23 19.32 -12.86
C GLN A 82 4.04 19.80 -12.04
N ALA A 83 3.43 20.90 -12.47
CA ALA A 83 2.10 21.27 -12.01
C ALA A 83 1.12 20.12 -12.31
N GLY A 84 0.15 19.89 -11.41
CA GLY A 84 -0.91 18.90 -11.61
C GLY A 84 -0.50 17.44 -11.32
N ALA A 85 0.44 17.20 -10.41
CA ALA A 85 0.75 15.86 -9.93
C ALA A 85 0.73 15.78 -8.39
N TYR A 86 0.11 14.72 -7.89
CA TYR A 86 0.12 14.33 -6.49
C TYR A 86 1.19 13.26 -6.29
N ARG A 87 1.78 13.22 -5.10
CA ARG A 87 2.84 12.26 -4.78
C ARG A 87 2.70 11.68 -3.38
N ILE A 88 3.24 10.48 -3.22
CA ILE A 88 3.58 9.91 -1.91
C ILE A 88 5.10 9.71 -1.84
N GLN A 89 5.65 9.76 -0.61
CA GLN A 89 7.03 9.39 -0.35
C GLN A 89 7.09 8.06 0.40
N ILE A 90 7.62 7.02 -0.25
CA ILE A 90 7.79 5.71 0.35
C ILE A 90 8.95 5.77 1.35
N ILE A 91 8.60 5.66 2.63
CA ILE A 91 9.54 5.66 3.75
C ILE A 91 9.30 4.37 4.54
N LEU A 92 10.27 3.46 4.47
CA LEU A 92 10.30 2.21 5.22
C LEU A 92 11.38 2.26 6.31
N PRO A 93 11.20 1.56 7.44
CA PRO A 93 12.18 1.51 8.53
C PRO A 93 13.55 0.92 8.09
N LYS A 94 14.64 1.25 8.80
CA LYS A 94 16.02 1.03 8.32
C LYS A 94 16.59 -0.38 8.62
N LYS A 95 16.63 -1.24 7.59
CA LYS A 95 17.74 -2.06 7.01
C LYS A 95 17.08 -2.95 5.94
N ASN A 96 17.61 -3.01 4.71
CA ASN A 96 17.00 -3.70 3.55
C ASN A 96 15.52 -3.33 3.35
N ARG A 97 15.28 -2.16 2.74
CA ARG A 97 13.95 -1.55 2.59
C ARG A 97 13.12 -2.27 1.52
N HIS A 98 12.63 -3.44 1.89
CA HIS A 98 11.61 -4.14 1.15
C HIS A 98 10.27 -3.97 1.86
N PHE A 99 9.19 -4.06 1.10
CA PHE A 99 7.89 -4.30 1.71
C PHE A 99 7.91 -5.65 2.43
N ASP A 100 7.14 -5.72 3.49
CA ASP A 100 7.09 -6.91 4.33
C ASP A 100 6.16 -7.96 3.72
N THR A 101 6.74 -9.02 3.20
CA THR A 101 6.07 -10.16 2.56
C THR A 101 5.76 -11.30 3.54
N THR A 102 6.02 -11.12 4.83
CA THR A 102 5.68 -12.07 5.89
C THR A 102 4.20 -12.42 5.84
N ASP A 103 3.90 -13.73 5.87
CA ASP A 103 2.54 -14.31 5.74
C ASP A 103 1.91 -14.19 4.35
N GLY A 104 2.71 -13.92 3.32
CA GLY A 104 2.30 -13.91 1.92
C GLY A 104 1.14 -12.97 1.56
N PRO A 105 1.09 -11.72 2.07
CA PRO A 105 0.04 -10.77 1.70
C PRO A 105 0.18 -10.32 0.25
N PHE A 106 -0.95 -9.95 -0.35
CA PHE A 106 -0.92 -9.05 -1.49
C PHE A 106 -0.70 -7.62 -1.00
N ILE A 107 0.40 -7.00 -1.42
CA ILE A 107 0.85 -5.71 -0.89
C ILE A 107 0.21 -4.57 -1.67
N ILE A 108 -0.52 -3.71 -0.96
CA ILE A 108 -1.13 -2.51 -1.53
C ILE A 108 -0.30 -1.29 -1.12
N LEU A 109 0.31 -0.64 -2.11
CA LEU A 109 0.90 0.68 -1.94
C LEU A 109 -0.18 1.74 -2.22
N ALA A 110 -0.65 2.40 -1.17
CA ALA A 110 -1.77 3.34 -1.26
C ALA A 110 -1.38 4.76 -0.84
N GLY A 111 -2.00 5.72 -1.52
CA GLY A 111 -2.03 7.12 -1.16
C GLY A 111 -3.47 7.55 -0.90
N PHE A 112 -3.68 8.43 0.07
CA PHE A 112 -4.95 9.10 0.31
C PHE A 112 -4.77 10.60 0.34
N ASP A 113 -5.61 11.32 -0.41
CA ASP A 113 -5.72 12.76 -0.33
C ASP A 113 -6.93 13.12 0.54
N PRO A 114 -6.75 13.78 1.69
CA PRO A 114 -7.84 14.08 2.61
C PRO A 114 -8.77 15.19 2.12
N ASP A 115 -8.30 16.07 1.22
CA ASP A 115 -9.08 17.20 0.74
C ASP A 115 -10.03 16.77 -0.39
N LEU A 116 -9.55 15.91 -1.29
CA LEU A 116 -10.33 15.29 -2.35
C LEU A 116 -11.10 14.05 -1.87
N GLY A 117 -10.65 13.41 -0.79
CA GLY A 117 -11.22 12.15 -0.30
C GLY A 117 -10.98 10.98 -1.26
N ILE A 118 -9.85 10.95 -1.96
CA ILE A 118 -9.54 9.97 -3.03
C ILE A 118 -8.36 9.10 -2.66
N PHE A 119 -8.42 7.84 -3.08
CA PHE A 119 -7.30 6.90 -3.04
C PHE A 119 -6.56 6.81 -4.37
N ALA A 120 -5.25 6.55 -4.31
CA ALA A 120 -4.44 6.13 -5.44
C ALA A 120 -3.64 4.87 -5.05
N LEU A 121 -3.62 3.87 -5.94
CA LEU A 121 -3.07 2.54 -5.75
C LEU A 121 -1.97 2.29 -6.80
N TRP A 122 -0.72 2.22 -6.33
CA TRP A 122 0.45 1.88 -7.15
C TRP A 122 0.74 0.38 -7.06
N ASP A 123 1.54 -0.13 -8.00
CA ASP A 123 2.09 -1.49 -7.90
C ASP A 123 3.28 -1.47 -6.93
N ALA A 124 3.14 -2.13 -5.79
CA ALA A 124 4.17 -2.18 -4.76
C ALA A 124 5.44 -2.89 -5.26
N GLU A 125 5.28 -4.03 -5.94
CA GLU A 125 6.40 -4.84 -6.43
C GLU A 125 7.18 -4.12 -7.53
N ALA A 126 6.50 -3.37 -8.39
CA ALA A 126 7.16 -2.55 -9.42
C ALA A 126 8.11 -1.48 -8.84
N HIS A 127 8.03 -1.22 -7.53
CA HIS A 127 8.90 -0.28 -6.84
C HIS A 127 9.93 -0.93 -5.92
N ASP A 128 9.79 -2.21 -5.64
CA ASP A 128 10.61 -2.99 -4.71
C ASP A 128 11.45 -4.05 -5.45
N VAL A 129 12.34 -3.58 -6.32
CA VAL A 129 13.17 -4.41 -7.19
C VAL A 129 14.65 -4.37 -6.78
N GLY A 130 15.37 -5.46 -7.04
CA GLY A 130 16.82 -5.54 -6.87
C GLY A 130 17.29 -5.30 -5.44
N LYS A 131 17.88 -4.12 -5.16
CA LYS A 131 18.42 -3.74 -3.84
C LYS A 131 17.35 -3.16 -2.89
N GLY A 132 16.08 -3.24 -3.27
CA GLY A 132 14.95 -2.70 -2.54
C GLY A 132 14.72 -1.22 -2.79
N ILE A 133 13.82 -0.63 -2.00
CA ILE A 133 13.31 0.72 -2.20
C ILE A 133 14.33 1.78 -1.78
N PRO A 134 14.69 2.75 -2.65
CA PRO A 134 15.46 3.93 -2.28
C PRO A 134 14.82 4.70 -1.11
N HIS A 135 15.65 5.33 -0.27
CA HIS A 135 15.15 6.09 0.86
C HIS A 135 14.26 7.24 0.38
N SER A 136 13.02 7.32 0.89
CA SER A 136 12.08 8.39 0.52
C SER A 136 11.81 8.45 -1.00
N LYS A 137 11.68 7.27 -1.64
CA LYS A 137 11.32 7.17 -3.06
C LYS A 137 9.95 7.82 -3.28
N GLY A 138 9.90 8.83 -4.14
CA GLY A 138 8.66 9.48 -4.54
C GLY A 138 7.98 8.71 -5.67
N VAL A 139 6.67 8.50 -5.56
CA VAL A 139 5.83 8.00 -6.66
C VAL A 139 4.65 8.94 -6.85
N GLN A 140 4.21 9.07 -8.10
CA GLN A 140 3.32 10.15 -8.53
C GLN A 140 2.08 9.64 -9.26
N VAL A 141 1.01 10.41 -9.15
CA VAL A 141 -0.26 10.29 -9.89
C VAL A 141 -0.66 11.65 -10.44
N LYS A 142 -1.12 11.69 -11.69
CA LYS A 142 -1.60 12.93 -12.33
C LYS A 142 -2.91 13.36 -11.67
N GLU A 143 -3.06 14.66 -11.48
CA GLU A 143 -4.29 15.30 -11.00
C GLU A 143 -5.49 14.89 -11.85
N ASP A 144 -5.36 14.91 -13.18
CA ASP A 144 -6.41 14.46 -14.10
C ASP A 144 -6.92 13.04 -13.75
N THR A 145 -6.04 12.14 -13.32
CA THR A 145 -6.48 10.78 -12.92
C THR A 145 -7.33 10.81 -11.65
N LEU A 146 -6.97 11.65 -10.69
CA LEU A 146 -7.74 11.81 -9.46
C LEU A 146 -9.09 12.48 -9.73
N LEU A 147 -9.11 13.52 -10.58
CA LEU A 147 -10.33 14.21 -10.97
C LEU A 147 -11.26 13.31 -11.79
N THR A 148 -10.71 12.49 -12.70
CA THR A 148 -11.51 11.48 -13.41
C THR A 148 -12.09 10.47 -12.42
N ALA A 149 -11.31 9.96 -11.46
CA ALA A 149 -11.84 9.04 -10.43
C ALA A 149 -12.92 9.70 -9.55
N LEU A 150 -12.78 10.98 -9.23
CA LEU A 150 -13.84 11.72 -8.52
C LEU A 150 -15.16 11.73 -9.28
N SER A 151 -15.10 11.88 -10.61
CA SER A 151 -16.29 11.89 -11.46
C SER A 151 -16.82 10.47 -11.73
N GLU A 152 -15.96 9.55 -12.12
CA GLU A 152 -16.33 8.25 -12.69
C GLU A 152 -16.30 7.10 -11.68
N GLY A 153 -15.69 7.29 -10.52
CA GLY A 153 -15.50 6.26 -9.48
C GLY A 153 -14.10 5.71 -9.50
N VAL A 154 -13.71 5.08 -10.61
CA VAL A 154 -12.39 4.50 -10.81
C VAL A 154 -11.73 5.11 -12.05
N ALA A 155 -10.45 5.46 -11.95
CA ALA A 155 -9.65 5.92 -13.08
C ALA A 155 -8.27 5.28 -13.09
N ARG A 156 -7.62 5.32 -14.26
CA ARG A 156 -6.30 4.71 -14.48
C ARG A 156 -5.37 5.68 -15.17
N GLN A 157 -4.09 5.59 -14.85
CA GLN A 157 -3.02 6.13 -15.68
C GLN A 157 -1.92 5.10 -15.88
N GLN A 158 -1.36 5.04 -17.08
CA GLN A 158 -0.14 4.31 -17.35
C GLN A 158 1.06 5.27 -17.33
N ARG A 159 2.18 4.83 -16.77
CA ARG A 159 3.43 5.59 -16.75
C ARG A 159 4.64 4.69 -16.85
N THR A 160 5.70 5.20 -17.47
CA THR A 160 7.00 4.51 -17.54
C THR A 160 7.80 4.74 -16.26
N LEU A 161 8.40 3.68 -15.73
CA LEU A 161 9.33 3.70 -14.61
C LEU A 161 10.74 3.97 -15.13
N ARG A 162 11.39 5.00 -14.59
CA ARG A 162 12.70 5.49 -15.06
C ARG A 162 13.81 4.44 -14.99
N ASP A 163 13.74 3.55 -14.00
CA ASP A 163 14.86 2.66 -13.66
C ASP A 163 14.73 1.26 -14.29
N ALA A 164 13.57 0.89 -14.84
CA ALA A 164 13.28 -0.46 -15.29
C ALA A 164 12.92 -0.57 -16.78
N GLY A 165 12.61 0.53 -17.46
CA GLY A 165 11.99 0.47 -18.80
C GLY A 165 10.58 -0.14 -18.78
N GLU A 166 10.11 -0.55 -17.61
CA GLU A 166 8.79 -1.10 -17.36
C GLU A 166 7.75 0.03 -17.25
N SER A 167 6.50 -0.32 -17.52
CA SER A 167 5.37 0.56 -17.25
C SER A 167 4.61 0.07 -16.04
N GLU A 168 4.13 0.99 -15.22
CA GLU A 168 3.11 0.71 -14.21
C GLU A 168 1.79 1.37 -14.60
N THR A 169 0.69 0.79 -14.12
CA THR A 169 -0.63 1.40 -14.18
C THR A 169 -1.03 1.80 -12.76
N VAL A 170 -1.25 3.08 -12.48
CA VAL A 170 -1.79 3.55 -11.20
C VAL A 170 -3.31 3.59 -11.30
N VAL A 171 -4.00 3.10 -10.28
CA VAL A 171 -5.46 3.09 -10.19
C VAL A 171 -5.88 4.10 -9.13
N ALA A 172 -6.79 5.01 -9.44
CA ALA A 172 -7.37 5.95 -8.48
C ALA A 172 -8.84 5.60 -8.25
N SER A 173 -9.34 5.84 -7.04
CA SER A 173 -10.75 5.57 -6.73
C SER A 173 -11.32 6.43 -5.62
N ARG A 174 -12.64 6.63 -5.66
CA ARG A 174 -13.42 7.06 -4.50
C ARG A 174 -13.56 5.92 -3.49
N PRO A 175 -13.83 6.25 -2.21
CA PRO A 175 -14.09 5.27 -1.16
C PRO A 175 -15.20 4.26 -1.53
N ASP A 176 -16.31 4.72 -2.11
CA ASP A 176 -17.45 3.87 -2.49
C ASP A 176 -17.15 2.89 -3.64
N THR A 177 -16.06 3.09 -4.37
CA THR A 177 -15.61 2.26 -5.49
C THR A 177 -14.28 1.54 -5.22
N LEU A 178 -13.83 1.53 -3.97
CA LEU A 178 -12.50 0.99 -3.61
C LEU A 178 -12.37 -0.52 -3.86
N SER A 179 -13.46 -1.29 -3.71
CA SER A 179 -13.44 -2.73 -3.99
C SER A 179 -13.14 -3.04 -5.45
N GLU A 180 -13.76 -2.29 -6.38
CA GLU A 180 -13.51 -2.39 -7.82
C GLU A 180 -12.06 -2.00 -8.15
N ALA A 181 -11.57 -0.93 -7.54
CA ALA A 181 -10.21 -0.47 -7.73
C ALA A 181 -9.16 -1.48 -7.24
N LEU A 182 -9.43 -2.19 -6.14
CA LEU A 182 -8.57 -3.25 -5.62
C LEU A 182 -8.56 -4.48 -6.52
N GLU A 183 -9.72 -4.89 -7.02
CA GLU A 183 -9.82 -6.00 -7.97
C GLU A 183 -9.03 -5.69 -9.24
N LEU A 184 -9.23 -4.50 -9.82
CA LEU A 184 -8.48 -4.03 -10.98
C LEU A 184 -6.98 -3.95 -10.70
N ARG A 185 -6.59 -3.43 -9.53
CA ARG A 185 -5.17 -3.37 -9.12
C ARG A 185 -4.56 -4.77 -9.06
N TRP A 186 -5.29 -5.73 -8.50
CA TRP A 186 -4.85 -7.11 -8.40
C TRP A 186 -4.66 -7.73 -9.79
N GLN A 187 -5.64 -7.61 -10.67
CA GLN A 187 -5.58 -8.11 -12.05
C GLN A 187 -4.35 -7.56 -12.79
N LEU A 188 -4.14 -6.25 -12.74
CA LEU A 188 -3.00 -5.59 -13.40
C LEU A 188 -1.64 -6.04 -12.84
N SER A 189 -1.55 -6.36 -11.55
CA SER A 189 -0.33 -6.89 -10.95
C SER A 189 -0.07 -8.34 -11.38
N ILE A 190 -1.10 -9.17 -11.51
CA ILE A 190 -0.98 -10.52 -12.10
C ILE A 190 -0.51 -10.42 -13.55
N GLU A 191 -1.16 -9.57 -14.36
CA GLU A 191 -0.83 -9.39 -15.78
C GLU A 191 0.64 -9.04 -15.98
N ARG A 192 1.18 -8.12 -15.16
CA ARG A 192 2.60 -7.73 -15.20
C ARG A 192 3.54 -8.90 -14.90
N LEU A 193 3.17 -9.81 -14.01
CA LEU A 193 4.00 -10.97 -13.64
C LEU A 193 3.94 -12.10 -14.68
N THR A 194 2.88 -12.15 -15.48
CA THR A 194 2.66 -13.20 -16.51
C THR A 194 3.02 -12.78 -17.93
N SER A 195 3.33 -11.50 -18.15
CA SER A 195 3.71 -10.93 -19.45
C SER A 195 5.22 -11.04 -19.69
#